data_AF-H6NBT4-F1
#
_entry.id   AF-H6NBT4-F1
#
_cell.length_a   1.000
_cell.length_b   1.000
_cell.length_c   1.000
_cell.angle_alpha   90.00
_cell.angle_beta   90.00
_cell.angle_gamma   90.00
#
_symmetry.space_group_name_H-M   'P 1'
#
loop_
_entity.id
_entity.type
_entity.pdbx_description
1 polymer ?
#
loop_
_entity_poly.entity_id
_entity_poly.type
_entity_poly.pdbx_seq_one_letter_code
_entity_poly.pdbx_strand_id
1 'polypeptide(L)'
;MKTLSAKVLPLALSLALTLPVAAASLPYITNVASAHTLSVNSPASDLRATVDRLLGEHALLAILAMQKGIDGAADFNDAAAALDKNSDELSDAIGSVYGKEAGDQFRVLWKKHIPFFVDYVKATAANDEAGRKTAVDELVEYAGEFGAFLESANPNFKQADIVASLKGHVSTLITAFDKYNAKDYTAAYASVREAYGHMFMTGDYLASGIAKQYPDQFNWSGTSQKASDLRIAVDRLLAEHGFLAALTMQKGLDGAPDFAAAAAALDQNSDELSDAIGSVYGKEAGDQFRVLWKKHIGFFVDYVTAAAKMDEAGRKEAIDELTEYAGEFAAFLAGANPNLSKDSLAKELDNHVGHLQKAFDSYAAKDYASAYSSLRTAYSHMYMTGDSLSGAIVTQFNEKFHDAGMAASPKVWMKIGGSELMIDDKTVVMDTAPYMSGTHTYIPLRYLAEAIGAEVKWEEAARTIRVMTGGNTATFWIDKDYMELNGEPQAIGSPVMMKDGRTQVPLRFITELLGWDVKWNESDWSITLTKAMSMTSSPAHSH
;
A
#
# COMPACT_ATOMS: atom_id res chain seq x y z
N MET A 1 24.54 -38.74 7.93
CA MET A 1 25.43 -38.85 9.12
C MET A 1 25.68 -37.44 9.65
N LYS A 2 25.55 -37.26 10.98
CA LYS A 2 25.68 -36.03 11.79
C LYS A 2 24.52 -35.01 11.70
N THR A 3 23.61 -35.17 12.67
CA THR A 3 22.62 -34.20 13.14
C THR A 3 23.32 -33.03 13.84
N LEU A 4 22.97 -31.80 13.48
CA LEU A 4 23.32 -30.59 14.22
C LEU A 4 22.02 -29.92 14.70
N SER A 5 21.76 -30.03 15.99
CA SER A 5 20.68 -29.36 16.69
C SER A 5 21.13 -27.94 17.01
N ALA A 6 20.49 -26.94 16.39
CA ALA A 6 20.70 -25.53 16.74
C ALA A 6 19.74 -25.15 17.87
N LYS A 7 20.30 -24.75 19.02
CA LYS A 7 19.55 -24.20 20.16
C LYS A 7 19.20 -22.75 19.87
N VAL A 8 17.91 -22.44 19.91
CA VAL A 8 17.38 -21.07 19.90
C VAL A 8 17.44 -20.51 21.33
N LEU A 9 18.01 -19.32 21.51
CA LEU A 9 18.04 -18.59 22.77
C LEU A 9 17.22 -17.29 22.63
N PRO A 10 16.32 -16.93 23.57
CA PRO A 10 15.55 -15.70 23.47
C PRO A 10 16.30 -14.54 24.14
N LEU A 11 16.36 -13.37 23.50
CA LEU A 11 16.84 -12.13 24.14
C LEU A 11 15.89 -10.97 23.85
N ALA A 12 15.50 -10.28 24.92
CA ALA A 12 14.67 -9.09 24.92
C ALA A 12 15.47 -7.86 24.49
N LEU A 13 14.85 -6.99 23.68
CA LEU A 13 15.47 -5.76 23.17
C LEU A 13 14.59 -4.55 23.52
N SER A 14 15.19 -3.55 24.14
CA SER A 14 14.64 -2.20 24.28
C SER A 14 15.73 -1.20 23.91
N LEU A 15 15.46 -0.26 23.01
CA LEU A 15 16.29 0.94 22.89
C LEU A 15 15.51 2.12 22.29
N ALA A 16 15.72 3.29 22.90
CA ALA A 16 15.13 4.58 22.58
C ALA A 16 16.00 5.37 21.58
N LEU A 17 15.36 6.25 20.79
CA LEU A 17 16.03 7.22 19.90
C LEU A 17 15.68 8.66 20.33
N THR A 18 16.65 9.56 20.19
CA THR A 18 16.49 11.02 20.38
C THR A 18 16.71 11.75 19.05
N LEU A 19 15.96 12.83 18.84
CA LEU A 19 16.03 13.74 17.68
C LEU A 19 16.36 15.17 18.15
N PRO A 20 17.01 16.00 17.32
CA PRO A 20 16.95 17.46 17.44
C PRO A 20 16.05 18.08 16.36
N VAL A 21 15.15 18.97 16.80
CA VAL A 21 14.27 19.80 15.96
C VAL A 21 14.90 21.18 15.77
N ALA A 22 14.92 21.68 14.54
CA ALA A 22 15.20 23.09 14.23
C ALA A 22 13.90 23.75 13.74
N ALA A 23 13.50 24.83 14.40
CA ALA A 23 12.26 25.55 14.16
C ALA A 23 12.43 26.63 13.07
N ALA A 24 11.44 26.76 12.19
CA ALA A 24 11.21 27.94 11.37
C ALA A 24 9.71 28.27 11.37
N SER A 25 9.39 29.55 11.53
CA SER A 25 8.06 30.12 11.82
C SER A 25 7.11 30.15 10.61
N LEU A 26 5.83 29.84 10.85
CA LEU A 26 4.71 29.92 9.90
C LEU A 26 3.87 31.22 10.04
N PRO A 27 3.21 31.68 8.96
CA PRO A 27 1.96 32.43 9.03
C PRO A 27 0.74 31.50 9.08
N TYR A 28 -0.30 32.00 9.76
CA TYR A 28 -1.49 31.32 10.28
C TYR A 28 -2.59 31.01 9.23
N ILE A 29 -3.31 29.91 9.49
CA ILE A 29 -4.65 29.47 9.02
C ILE A 29 -4.77 28.98 7.56
N THR A 30 -4.78 27.65 7.38
CA THR A 30 -5.78 26.93 6.55
C THR A 30 -5.87 25.44 6.94
N ASN A 31 -7.11 24.98 7.09
CA ASN A 31 -7.60 23.59 6.96
C ASN A 31 -7.39 22.59 8.11
N VAL A 32 -8.36 22.57 9.04
CA VAL A 32 -8.44 21.57 10.14
C VAL A 32 -9.50 20.48 9.88
N ALA A 33 -10.10 20.47 8.68
CA ALA A 33 -10.97 19.39 8.22
C ALA A 33 -10.23 18.04 8.03
N SER A 34 -8.89 18.02 8.05
CA SER A 34 -8.04 16.85 7.81
C SER A 34 -7.92 15.86 8.98
N ALA A 35 -8.43 16.18 10.17
CA ALA A 35 -8.29 15.29 11.34
C ALA A 35 -9.13 13.99 11.26
N HIS A 36 -9.96 13.84 10.23
CA HIS A 36 -10.89 12.70 10.08
C HIS A 36 -10.82 12.02 8.70
N THR A 37 -9.85 12.39 7.85
CA THR A 37 -9.69 11.74 6.55
C THR A 37 -8.95 10.42 6.72
N LEU A 38 -9.61 9.30 6.41
CA LEU A 38 -8.92 8.00 6.25
C LEU A 38 -7.69 8.15 5.35
N SER A 39 -6.59 7.54 5.78
CA SER A 39 -5.35 7.46 5.02
C SER A 39 -5.18 6.05 4.46
N VAL A 40 -4.68 5.95 3.23
CA VAL A 40 -4.21 4.67 2.67
C VAL A 40 -2.85 4.25 3.27
N ASN A 41 -2.15 5.19 3.90
CA ASN A 41 -0.82 5.02 4.47
C ASN A 41 -0.90 4.91 5.99
N SER A 42 -0.26 3.87 6.50
CA SER A 42 -0.04 3.56 7.91
C SER A 42 1.18 2.64 7.97
N PRO A 43 1.91 2.57 9.09
CA PRO A 43 3.03 1.64 9.20
C PRO A 43 2.67 0.19 8.82
N ALA A 44 1.47 -0.29 9.17
CA ALA A 44 0.99 -1.61 8.79
C ALA A 44 0.70 -1.74 7.28
N SER A 45 0.04 -0.77 6.66
CA SER A 45 -0.24 -0.80 5.21
C SER A 45 1.01 -0.59 4.37
N ASP A 46 2.00 0.17 4.86
CA ASP A 46 3.30 0.34 4.22
C ASP A 46 4.14 -0.95 4.28
N LEU A 47 4.10 -1.67 5.42
CA LEU A 47 4.70 -3.00 5.53
C LEU A 47 4.06 -3.97 4.53
N ARG A 48 2.71 -3.99 4.48
CA ARG A 48 1.95 -4.84 3.55
C ARG A 48 2.33 -4.54 2.10
N ALA A 49 2.24 -3.28 1.66
CA ALA A 49 2.59 -2.87 0.31
C ALA A 49 4.05 -3.24 -0.04
N THR A 50 4.98 -3.09 0.90
CA THR A 50 6.40 -3.46 0.70
C THR A 50 6.58 -4.96 0.50
N VAL A 51 5.99 -5.78 1.38
CA VAL A 51 6.09 -7.24 1.31
C VAL A 51 5.39 -7.77 0.05
N ASP A 52 4.19 -7.27 -0.26
CA ASP A 52 3.44 -7.61 -1.46
C ASP A 52 4.21 -7.29 -2.75
N ARG A 53 4.79 -6.09 -2.83
CA ARG A 53 5.63 -5.66 -3.95
C ARG A 53 6.79 -6.61 -4.19
N LEU A 54 7.54 -6.93 -3.14
CA LEU A 54 8.73 -7.75 -3.26
C LEU A 54 8.37 -9.21 -3.61
N LEU A 55 7.33 -9.77 -3.01
CA LEU A 55 6.86 -11.12 -3.30
C LEU A 55 6.23 -11.24 -4.70
N GLY A 56 5.42 -10.26 -5.11
CA GLY A 56 4.83 -10.21 -6.45
C GLY A 56 5.91 -10.13 -7.53
N GLU A 57 6.86 -9.20 -7.38
CA GLU A 57 8.00 -9.11 -8.28
C GLU A 57 8.83 -10.40 -8.32
N HIS A 58 9.03 -11.05 -7.17
CA HIS A 58 9.74 -12.33 -7.07
C HIS A 58 9.10 -13.39 -7.96
N ALA A 59 7.78 -13.53 -7.91
CA ALA A 59 7.05 -14.49 -8.74
C ALA A 59 7.20 -14.19 -10.24
N LEU A 60 7.06 -12.92 -10.64
CA LEU A 60 7.23 -12.52 -12.04
C LEU A 60 8.65 -12.78 -12.55
N LEU A 61 9.67 -12.42 -11.77
CA LEU A 61 11.07 -12.65 -12.10
C LEU A 61 11.43 -14.15 -12.12
N ALA A 62 10.85 -14.95 -11.22
CA ALA A 62 11.06 -16.39 -11.21
C ALA A 62 10.52 -17.06 -12.48
N ILE A 63 9.29 -16.75 -12.87
CA ILE A 63 8.71 -17.29 -14.12
C ILE A 63 9.50 -16.80 -15.33
N LEU A 64 9.87 -15.52 -15.37
CA LEU A 64 10.68 -14.97 -16.44
C LEU A 64 12.03 -15.71 -16.54
N ALA A 65 12.73 -15.91 -15.43
CA ALA A 65 13.99 -16.67 -15.42
C ALA A 65 13.79 -18.13 -15.88
N MET A 66 12.70 -18.79 -15.50
CA MET A 66 12.37 -20.13 -15.99
C MET A 66 12.14 -20.16 -17.51
N GLN A 67 11.40 -19.19 -18.05
CA GLN A 67 11.17 -19.03 -19.50
C GLN A 67 12.48 -18.78 -20.25
N LYS A 68 13.29 -17.83 -19.77
CA LYS A 68 14.62 -17.54 -20.35
C LYS A 68 15.54 -18.77 -20.29
N GLY A 69 15.45 -19.55 -19.22
CA GLY A 69 16.22 -20.78 -19.04
C GLY A 69 15.86 -21.86 -20.05
N ILE A 70 14.57 -22.13 -20.27
CA ILE A 70 14.13 -23.15 -21.25
C ILE A 70 14.35 -22.70 -22.70
N ASP A 71 14.24 -21.40 -22.97
CA ASP A 71 14.51 -20.83 -24.30
C ASP A 71 16.02 -20.74 -24.61
N GLY A 72 16.89 -20.93 -23.60
CA GLY A 72 18.34 -20.75 -23.75
C GLY A 72 18.73 -19.31 -24.05
N ALA A 73 17.97 -18.35 -23.52
CA ALA A 73 18.13 -16.94 -23.83
C ALA A 73 19.41 -16.35 -23.21
N ALA A 74 20.05 -15.42 -23.94
CA ALA A 74 21.36 -14.86 -23.58
C ALA A 74 21.35 -14.07 -22.25
N ASP A 75 20.17 -13.58 -21.86
CA ASP A 75 19.88 -12.75 -20.70
C ASP A 75 19.42 -13.57 -19.47
N PHE A 76 19.44 -14.91 -19.54
CA PHE A 76 19.02 -15.79 -18.43
C PHE A 76 19.74 -15.46 -17.11
N ASN A 77 21.06 -15.28 -17.15
CA ASN A 77 21.85 -15.01 -15.95
C ASN A 77 21.49 -13.66 -15.32
N ASP A 78 21.20 -12.63 -16.14
CA ASP A 78 20.79 -11.32 -15.66
C ASP A 78 19.37 -11.34 -15.08
N ALA A 79 18.45 -12.12 -15.68
CA ALA A 79 17.13 -12.38 -15.11
C ALA A 79 17.23 -13.09 -13.74
N ALA A 80 18.07 -14.11 -13.64
CA ALA A 80 18.33 -14.81 -12.38
C ALA A 80 19.00 -13.91 -11.34
N ALA A 81 19.91 -13.01 -11.75
CA ALA A 81 20.51 -12.03 -10.86
C ALA A 81 19.50 -10.99 -10.35
N ALA A 82 18.54 -10.58 -11.19
CA ALA A 82 17.44 -9.72 -10.79
C ALA A 82 16.55 -10.38 -9.72
N LEU A 83 16.22 -11.67 -9.90
CA LEU A 83 15.51 -12.49 -8.93
C LEU A 83 16.28 -12.63 -7.59
N ASP A 84 17.59 -12.85 -7.69
CA ASP A 84 18.48 -12.96 -6.51
C ASP A 84 18.56 -11.63 -5.74
N LYS A 85 18.63 -10.50 -6.46
CA LYS A 85 18.61 -9.17 -5.86
C LYS A 85 17.27 -8.83 -5.19
N ASN A 86 16.15 -9.20 -5.81
CA ASN A 86 14.84 -9.09 -5.16
C ASN A 86 14.78 -9.90 -3.85
N SER A 87 15.39 -11.09 -3.83
CA SER A 87 15.48 -11.91 -2.60
C SER A 87 16.29 -11.23 -1.50
N ASP A 88 17.32 -10.46 -1.85
CA ASP A 88 18.10 -9.66 -0.90
C ASP A 88 17.26 -8.52 -0.32
N GLU A 89 16.52 -7.81 -1.17
CA GLU A 89 15.65 -6.71 -0.76
C GLU A 89 14.48 -7.21 0.12
N LEU A 90 13.93 -8.40 -0.16
CA LEU A 90 12.93 -9.04 0.71
C LEU A 90 13.53 -9.39 2.08
N SER A 91 14.74 -9.94 2.10
CA SER A 91 15.47 -10.19 3.34
C SER A 91 15.71 -8.90 4.14
N ASP A 92 16.10 -7.81 3.48
CA ASP A 92 16.30 -6.51 4.11
C ASP A 92 14.99 -5.96 4.69
N ALA A 93 13.87 -6.12 3.99
CA ALA A 93 12.55 -5.74 4.49
C ALA A 93 12.19 -6.51 5.77
N ILE A 94 12.41 -7.82 5.81
CA ILE A 94 12.19 -8.64 7.03
C ILE A 94 13.18 -8.25 8.15
N GLY A 95 14.45 -8.04 7.79
CA GLY A 95 15.49 -7.62 8.72
C GLY A 95 15.26 -6.24 9.33
N SER A 96 14.54 -5.35 8.63
CA SER A 96 14.15 -4.04 9.18
C SER A 96 13.21 -4.15 10.39
N VAL A 97 12.49 -5.28 10.51
CA VAL A 97 11.57 -5.54 11.63
C VAL A 97 12.22 -6.41 12.70
N TYR A 98 12.87 -7.51 12.30
CA TYR A 98 13.40 -8.52 13.23
C TYR A 98 14.89 -8.37 13.56
N GLY A 99 15.57 -7.39 12.97
CA GLY A 99 17.01 -7.20 13.07
C GLY A 99 17.78 -7.92 11.96
N LYS A 100 19.01 -7.47 11.72
CA LYS A 100 19.85 -7.91 10.61
C LYS A 100 20.11 -9.43 10.64
N GLU A 101 20.38 -9.99 11.82
CA GLU A 101 20.67 -11.42 11.98
C GLU A 101 19.48 -12.30 11.56
N ALA A 102 18.25 -11.87 11.89
CA ALA A 102 17.04 -12.56 11.48
C ALA A 102 16.82 -12.44 9.96
N GLY A 103 17.07 -11.26 9.39
CA GLY A 103 17.09 -11.05 7.94
C GLY A 103 18.08 -11.99 7.24
N ASP A 104 19.33 -12.07 7.71
CA ASP A 104 20.36 -12.94 7.14
C ASP A 104 19.95 -14.43 7.19
N GLN A 105 19.30 -14.88 8.28
CA GLN A 105 18.75 -16.24 8.39
C GLN A 105 17.59 -16.48 7.43
N PHE A 106 16.66 -15.53 7.34
CA PHE A 106 15.56 -15.55 6.37
C PHE A 106 16.11 -15.68 4.95
N ARG A 107 17.12 -14.87 4.59
CA ARG A 107 17.76 -14.88 3.27
C ARG A 107 18.28 -16.25 2.88
N VAL A 108 19.04 -16.89 3.78
CA VAL A 108 19.64 -18.20 3.54
C VAL A 108 18.56 -19.24 3.28
N LEU A 109 17.48 -19.22 4.08
CA LEU A 109 16.39 -20.18 3.91
C LEU A 109 15.58 -19.87 2.65
N TRP A 110 15.18 -18.61 2.46
CA TRP A 110 14.41 -18.14 1.31
C TRP A 110 15.08 -18.48 -0.02
N LYS A 111 16.39 -18.31 -0.15
CA LYS A 111 17.08 -18.60 -1.42
C LYS A 111 17.15 -20.08 -1.79
N LYS A 112 16.83 -21.01 -0.87
CA LYS A 112 16.93 -22.45 -1.14
C LYS A 112 16.02 -22.92 -2.26
N HIS A 113 14.85 -22.30 -2.47
CA HIS A 113 13.92 -22.80 -3.50
C HIS A 113 14.34 -22.46 -4.93
N ILE A 114 15.16 -21.42 -5.12
CA ILE A 114 15.50 -20.93 -6.45
C ILE A 114 16.21 -22.01 -7.29
N PRO A 115 17.25 -22.72 -6.79
CA PRO A 115 17.86 -23.82 -7.51
C PRO A 115 16.89 -24.95 -7.89
N PHE A 116 15.89 -25.27 -7.07
CA PHE A 116 14.94 -26.35 -7.38
C PHE A 116 14.10 -26.02 -8.62
N PHE A 117 13.71 -24.76 -8.82
CA PHE A 117 13.08 -24.34 -10.08
C PHE A 117 14.03 -24.42 -11.27
N VAL A 118 15.30 -24.07 -11.09
CA VAL A 118 16.32 -24.23 -12.14
C VAL A 118 16.50 -25.71 -12.52
N ASP A 119 16.51 -26.60 -11.53
CA ASP A 119 16.63 -28.03 -11.76
C ASP A 119 15.37 -28.61 -12.43
N TYR A 120 14.18 -28.11 -12.08
CA TYR A 120 12.94 -28.43 -12.81
C TYR A 120 13.02 -28.04 -14.29
N VAL A 121 13.53 -26.84 -14.60
CA VAL A 121 13.72 -26.36 -15.99
C VAL A 121 14.73 -27.23 -16.74
N LYS A 122 15.88 -27.54 -16.12
CA LYS A 122 16.91 -28.42 -16.72
C LYS A 122 16.37 -29.83 -16.99
N ALA A 123 15.66 -30.41 -16.02
CA ALA A 123 15.05 -31.72 -16.15
C ALA A 123 14.00 -31.73 -17.28
N THR A 124 13.22 -30.66 -17.40
CA THR A 124 12.28 -30.48 -18.51
C THR A 124 12.99 -30.44 -19.86
N ALA A 125 14.06 -29.65 -19.98
CA ALA A 125 14.87 -29.58 -21.21
C ALA A 125 15.50 -30.94 -21.58
N ALA A 126 15.82 -31.76 -20.57
CA ALA A 126 16.38 -33.10 -20.75
C ALA A 126 15.31 -34.20 -20.98
N ASN A 127 14.01 -33.86 -20.94
CA ASN A 127 12.90 -34.83 -20.90
C ASN A 127 13.02 -35.84 -19.74
N ASP A 128 13.53 -35.39 -18.60
CA ASP A 128 13.74 -36.19 -17.38
C ASP A 128 12.57 -36.00 -16.40
N GLU A 129 11.56 -36.87 -16.53
CA GLU A 129 10.39 -36.88 -15.63
C GLU A 129 10.76 -37.19 -14.17
N ALA A 130 11.79 -38.01 -13.94
CA ALA A 130 12.23 -38.33 -12.59
C ALA A 130 12.89 -37.10 -11.93
N GLY A 131 13.76 -36.40 -12.67
CA GLY A 131 14.36 -35.14 -12.24
C GLY A 131 13.32 -34.05 -11.98
N ARG A 132 12.32 -33.90 -12.86
CA ARG A 132 11.18 -32.99 -12.63
C ARG A 132 10.48 -33.30 -11.31
N LYS A 133 10.16 -34.58 -11.08
CA LYS A 133 9.53 -35.02 -9.84
C LYS A 133 10.41 -34.72 -8.61
N THR A 134 11.71 -34.99 -8.68
CA THR A 134 12.65 -34.71 -7.59
C THR A 134 12.64 -33.23 -7.23
N ALA A 135 12.75 -32.32 -8.20
CA ALA A 135 12.71 -30.88 -7.97
C ALA A 135 11.39 -30.43 -7.30
N VAL A 136 10.26 -31.02 -7.68
CA VAL A 136 8.96 -30.73 -7.03
C VAL A 136 8.92 -31.24 -5.59
N ASP A 137 9.44 -32.44 -5.33
CA ASP A 137 9.50 -33.00 -3.97
C ASP A 137 10.39 -32.12 -3.06
N GLU A 138 11.52 -31.59 -3.57
CA GLU A 138 12.40 -30.66 -2.86
C GLU A 138 11.72 -29.32 -2.55
N LEU A 139 10.91 -28.77 -3.48
CA LEU A 139 10.10 -27.58 -3.24
C LEU A 139 9.06 -27.80 -2.12
N VAL A 140 8.47 -28.99 -2.06
CA VAL A 140 7.51 -29.36 -1.01
C VAL A 140 8.20 -29.50 0.34
N GLU A 141 9.37 -30.12 0.39
CA GLU A 141 10.18 -30.23 1.61
C GLU A 141 10.61 -28.84 2.12
N TYR A 142 11.11 -28.00 1.21
CA TYR A 142 11.45 -26.61 1.50
C TYR A 142 10.27 -25.83 2.12
N ALA A 143 9.07 -25.94 1.55
CA ALA A 143 7.90 -25.25 2.11
C ALA A 143 7.64 -25.67 3.57
N GLY A 144 7.91 -26.94 3.91
CA GLY A 144 7.88 -27.45 5.28
C GLY A 144 8.92 -26.78 6.18
N GLU A 145 10.18 -26.75 5.77
CA GLU A 145 11.28 -26.11 6.52
C GLU A 145 11.02 -24.61 6.73
N PHE A 146 10.63 -23.92 5.66
CA PHE A 146 10.37 -22.48 5.68
C PHE A 146 9.16 -22.14 6.56
N GLY A 147 8.08 -22.91 6.46
CA GLY A 147 6.91 -22.73 7.33
C GLY A 147 7.25 -22.93 8.82
N ALA A 148 8.07 -23.92 9.16
CA ALA A 148 8.50 -24.15 10.55
C ALA A 148 9.37 -23.00 11.07
N PHE A 149 10.27 -22.48 10.23
CA PHE A 149 11.09 -21.31 10.57
C PHE A 149 10.23 -20.09 10.87
N LEU A 150 9.26 -19.75 10.01
CA LEU A 150 8.37 -18.61 10.21
C LEU A 150 7.51 -18.77 11.46
N GLU A 151 6.90 -19.95 11.69
CA GLU A 151 6.13 -20.22 12.92
C GLU A 151 6.99 -20.09 14.18
N SER A 152 8.27 -20.48 14.13
CA SER A 152 9.18 -20.32 15.27
C SER A 152 9.52 -18.86 15.57
N ALA A 153 9.50 -17.99 14.55
CA ALA A 153 9.84 -16.57 14.67
C ALA A 153 8.64 -15.71 15.09
N ASN A 154 7.41 -16.11 14.72
CA ASN A 154 6.21 -15.35 14.99
C ASN A 154 5.02 -16.26 15.37
N PRO A 155 4.46 -16.11 16.59
CA PRO A 155 3.40 -16.99 17.09
C PRO A 155 2.07 -16.87 16.32
N ASN A 156 1.90 -15.81 15.52
CA ASN A 156 0.73 -15.60 14.67
C ASN A 156 0.78 -16.42 13.38
N PHE A 157 1.92 -17.01 13.03
CA PHE A 157 2.04 -17.90 11.89
C PHE A 157 1.79 -19.35 12.29
N LYS A 158 1.33 -20.14 11.31
CA LYS A 158 1.17 -21.58 11.41
C LYS A 158 1.87 -22.23 10.23
N GLN A 159 2.77 -23.17 10.50
CA GLN A 159 3.49 -23.88 9.45
C GLN A 159 2.52 -24.50 8.44
N ALA A 160 1.40 -25.07 8.90
CA ALA A 160 0.41 -25.71 8.03
C ALA A 160 -0.19 -24.75 6.99
N ASP A 161 -0.51 -23.52 7.38
CA ASP A 161 -1.10 -22.49 6.50
C ASP A 161 -0.08 -22.04 5.45
N ILE A 162 1.17 -21.81 5.88
CA ILE A 162 2.27 -21.43 4.99
C ILE A 162 2.55 -22.54 3.98
N VAL A 163 2.63 -23.78 4.44
CA VAL A 163 2.84 -24.94 3.55
C VAL A 163 1.71 -25.07 2.54
N ALA A 164 0.46 -24.89 2.95
CA ALA A 164 -0.69 -24.95 2.03
C ALA A 164 -0.64 -23.83 0.99
N SER A 165 -0.37 -22.59 1.41
CA SER A 165 -0.23 -21.43 0.52
C SER A 165 0.91 -21.61 -0.48
N LEU A 166 2.10 -21.99 -0.02
CA LEU A 166 3.27 -22.18 -0.88
C LEU A 166 3.10 -23.36 -1.85
N LYS A 167 2.48 -24.46 -1.42
CA LYS A 167 2.17 -25.58 -2.33
C LYS A 167 1.26 -25.15 -3.48
N GLY A 168 0.22 -24.39 -3.18
CA GLY A 168 -0.67 -23.82 -4.21
C GLY A 168 0.10 -22.92 -5.17
N HIS A 169 0.91 -22.00 -4.64
CA HIS A 169 1.72 -21.08 -5.44
C HIS A 169 2.73 -21.81 -6.34
N VAL A 170 3.52 -22.74 -5.78
CA VAL A 170 4.48 -23.57 -6.54
C VAL A 170 3.80 -24.34 -7.66
N SER A 171 2.62 -24.92 -7.39
CA SER A 171 1.83 -25.62 -8.40
C SER A 171 1.43 -24.70 -9.56
N THR A 172 1.01 -23.47 -9.28
CA THR A 172 0.64 -22.49 -10.32
C THR A 172 1.86 -22.01 -11.11
N LEU A 173 3.02 -21.79 -10.46
CA LEU A 173 4.29 -21.46 -11.14
C LEU A 173 4.70 -22.56 -12.13
N ILE A 174 4.70 -23.82 -11.68
CA ILE A 174 5.01 -24.98 -12.53
C ILE A 174 4.01 -25.06 -13.68
N THR A 175 2.72 -24.85 -13.42
CA THR A 175 1.68 -24.85 -14.46
C THR A 175 1.92 -23.75 -15.51
N ALA A 176 2.29 -22.54 -15.09
CA ALA A 176 2.61 -21.45 -15.99
C ALA A 176 3.79 -21.82 -16.90
N PHE A 177 4.86 -22.39 -16.33
CA PHE A 177 6.03 -22.85 -17.06
C PHE A 177 5.73 -24.03 -18.00
N ASP A 178 5.01 -25.05 -17.55
CA ASP A 178 4.70 -26.23 -18.35
C ASP A 178 3.82 -25.84 -19.57
N LYS A 179 2.84 -24.95 -19.38
CA LYS A 179 2.02 -24.40 -20.49
C LYS A 179 2.85 -23.56 -21.45
N TYR A 180 3.80 -22.78 -20.93
CA TYR A 180 4.74 -22.02 -21.76
C TYR A 180 5.59 -22.94 -22.63
N ASN A 181 6.18 -23.96 -22.03
CA ASN A 181 7.01 -24.95 -22.73
C ASN A 181 6.19 -25.72 -23.77
N ALA A 182 4.93 -26.04 -23.44
CA ALA A 182 3.96 -26.65 -24.36
C ALA A 182 3.44 -25.69 -25.44
N LYS A 183 3.90 -24.43 -25.45
CA LYS A 183 3.52 -23.38 -26.42
C LYS A 183 2.05 -22.95 -26.35
N ASP A 184 1.36 -23.29 -25.26
CA ASP A 184 0.04 -22.75 -24.91
C ASP A 184 0.22 -21.42 -24.17
N TYR A 185 0.65 -20.40 -24.92
CA TYR A 185 1.03 -19.12 -24.33
C TYR A 185 -0.13 -18.39 -23.67
N THR A 186 -1.34 -18.44 -24.25
CA THR A 186 -2.51 -17.81 -23.65
C THR A 186 -2.79 -18.38 -22.26
N ALA A 187 -2.81 -19.70 -22.12
CA ALA A 187 -3.02 -20.33 -20.83
C ALA A 187 -1.82 -20.14 -19.88
N ALA A 188 -0.60 -20.04 -20.41
CA ALA A 188 0.61 -19.77 -19.64
C ALA A 188 0.52 -18.39 -18.97
N TYR A 189 0.22 -17.33 -19.74
CA TYR A 189 0.07 -15.98 -19.21
C TYR A 189 -1.09 -15.86 -18.22
N ALA A 190 -2.22 -16.56 -18.43
CA ALA A 190 -3.26 -16.63 -17.42
C ALA A 190 -2.74 -17.17 -16.08
N SER A 191 -1.93 -18.24 -16.11
CA SER A 191 -1.31 -18.80 -14.90
C SER A 191 -0.18 -17.92 -14.33
N VAL A 192 0.53 -17.14 -15.15
CA VAL A 192 1.49 -16.12 -14.66
C VAL A 192 0.79 -15.10 -13.79
N ARG A 193 -0.32 -14.55 -14.28
CA ARG A 193 -1.10 -13.53 -13.57
C ARG A 193 -1.74 -14.09 -12.30
N GLU A 194 -2.22 -15.33 -12.34
CA GLU A 194 -2.71 -16.06 -11.16
C GLU A 194 -1.60 -16.24 -10.11
N ALA A 195 -0.42 -16.70 -10.52
CA ALA A 195 0.73 -16.88 -9.62
C ALA A 195 1.20 -15.56 -9.00
N TYR A 196 1.18 -14.47 -9.78
CA TYR A 196 1.44 -13.12 -9.30
C TYR A 196 0.42 -12.72 -8.22
N GLY A 197 -0.88 -12.93 -8.47
CA GLY A 197 -1.95 -12.67 -7.50
C GLY A 197 -1.84 -13.47 -6.20
N HIS A 198 -1.38 -14.73 -6.26
CA HIS A 198 -1.14 -15.55 -5.07
C HIS A 198 -0.16 -14.91 -4.08
N MET A 199 0.87 -14.21 -4.58
CA MET A 199 1.89 -13.62 -3.72
C MET A 199 1.39 -12.46 -2.87
N PHE A 200 0.32 -11.77 -3.30
CA PHE A 200 -0.36 -10.76 -2.46
C PHE A 200 -1.11 -11.41 -1.31
N MET A 201 -1.74 -12.57 -1.52
CA MET A 201 -2.37 -13.29 -0.40
C MET A 201 -1.32 -13.80 0.61
N THR A 202 -0.16 -14.23 0.14
CA THR A 202 0.96 -14.61 1.01
C THR A 202 1.53 -13.39 1.74
N GLY A 203 1.72 -12.27 1.04
CA GLY A 203 2.21 -11.03 1.65
C GLY A 203 1.24 -10.45 2.68
N ASP A 204 -0.07 -10.47 2.40
CA ASP A 204 -1.14 -10.14 3.35
C ASP A 204 -1.03 -10.94 4.65
N TYR A 205 -0.85 -12.27 4.53
CA TYR A 205 -0.71 -13.16 5.67
C TYR A 205 0.55 -12.82 6.50
N LEU A 206 1.69 -12.64 5.83
CA LEU A 206 2.97 -12.32 6.47
C LEU A 206 2.94 -10.94 7.15
N ALA A 207 2.55 -9.90 6.41
CA ALA A 207 2.46 -8.54 6.93
C ALA A 207 1.49 -8.44 8.11
N SER A 208 0.32 -9.11 8.01
CA SER A 208 -0.65 -9.15 9.11
C SER A 208 -0.09 -9.84 10.35
N GLY A 209 0.62 -10.96 10.20
CA GLY A 209 1.22 -11.65 11.35
C GLY A 209 2.35 -10.85 11.99
N ILE A 210 3.16 -10.17 11.19
CA ILE A 210 4.22 -9.26 11.68
C ILE A 210 3.60 -8.08 12.45
N ALA A 211 2.61 -7.41 11.87
CA ALA A 211 1.93 -6.28 12.50
C ALA A 211 1.24 -6.69 13.82
N LYS A 212 0.65 -7.89 13.88
CA LYS A 212 0.08 -8.47 15.12
C LYS A 212 1.12 -8.76 16.20
N GLN A 213 2.35 -9.09 15.83
CA GLN A 213 3.42 -9.33 16.80
C GLN A 213 3.94 -8.02 17.42
N TYR A 214 3.92 -6.92 16.65
CA TYR A 214 4.40 -5.60 17.07
C TYR A 214 3.33 -4.51 16.90
N PRO A 215 2.19 -4.59 17.63
CA PRO A 215 1.03 -3.74 17.38
C PRO A 215 1.31 -2.25 17.58
N ASP A 216 2.16 -1.88 18.55
CA ASP A 216 2.54 -0.49 18.82
C ASP A 216 3.43 0.10 17.71
N GLN A 217 4.31 -0.73 17.11
CA GLN A 217 5.18 -0.29 16.01
C GLN A 217 4.37 -0.06 14.73
N PHE A 218 3.38 -0.91 14.50
CA PHE A 218 2.62 -0.90 13.26
C PHE A 218 1.27 -0.17 13.34
N ASN A 219 0.93 0.41 14.49
CA ASN A 219 -0.38 0.99 14.77
C ASN A 219 -1.52 0.02 14.42
N TRP A 220 -1.33 -1.26 14.72
CA TRP A 220 -2.23 -2.33 14.30
C TRP A 220 -3.52 -2.33 15.13
N SER A 221 -4.64 -1.92 14.51
CA SER A 221 -5.97 -1.92 15.15
C SER A 221 -6.79 -3.18 14.87
N GLY A 222 -6.24 -4.18 14.17
CA GLY A 222 -6.93 -5.46 13.91
C GLY A 222 -7.73 -5.54 12.62
N THR A 223 -7.83 -4.48 11.83
CA THR A 223 -8.53 -4.47 10.54
C THR A 223 -7.62 -4.04 9.40
N SER A 224 -7.55 -4.85 8.34
CA SER A 224 -7.21 -4.32 7.02
C SER A 224 -8.32 -3.35 6.68
N GLN A 225 -8.00 -2.06 6.62
CA GLN A 225 -9.00 -1.03 6.35
C GLN A 225 -9.25 -1.00 4.84
N LYS A 226 -10.52 -0.87 4.41
CA LYS A 226 -10.90 -0.84 2.98
C LYS A 226 -10.06 0.14 2.14
N ALA A 227 -9.59 1.23 2.75
CA ALA A 227 -8.67 2.18 2.13
C ALA A 227 -7.31 1.53 1.75
N SER A 228 -6.73 0.75 2.66
CA SER A 228 -5.51 -0.01 2.38
C SER A 228 -5.73 -1.12 1.35
N ASP A 229 -6.91 -1.78 1.35
CA ASP A 229 -7.24 -2.77 0.33
C ASP A 229 -7.33 -2.15 -1.07
N LEU A 230 -7.90 -0.93 -1.19
CA LEU A 230 -7.90 -0.20 -2.46
C LEU A 230 -6.47 0.06 -2.94
N ARG A 231 -5.61 0.58 -2.06
CA ARG A 231 -4.20 0.85 -2.38
C ARG A 231 -3.53 -0.41 -2.95
N ILE A 232 -3.60 -1.53 -2.22
CA ILE A 232 -2.98 -2.79 -2.66
C ILE A 232 -3.56 -3.28 -3.99
N ALA A 233 -4.87 -3.13 -4.22
CA ALA A 233 -5.49 -3.52 -5.48
C ALA A 233 -5.01 -2.67 -6.66
N VAL A 234 -4.91 -1.35 -6.48
CA VAL A 234 -4.43 -0.42 -7.52
C VAL A 234 -2.93 -0.62 -7.77
N ASP A 235 -2.12 -0.69 -6.71
CA ASP A 235 -0.68 -0.95 -6.77
C ASP A 235 -0.38 -2.22 -7.56
N ARG A 236 -1.08 -3.32 -7.22
CA ARG A 236 -0.92 -4.62 -7.87
C ARG A 236 -1.13 -4.52 -9.37
N LEU A 237 -2.23 -3.90 -9.78
CA LEU A 237 -2.62 -3.80 -11.20
C LEU A 237 -1.68 -2.89 -11.98
N LEU A 238 -1.32 -1.72 -11.43
CA LEU A 238 -0.39 -0.80 -12.08
C LEU A 238 1.02 -1.41 -12.21
N ALA A 239 1.53 -2.06 -11.17
CA ALA A 239 2.85 -2.68 -11.22
C ALA A 239 2.91 -3.86 -12.18
N GLU A 240 1.87 -4.71 -12.21
CA GLU A 240 1.73 -5.76 -13.22
C GLU A 240 1.68 -5.17 -14.63
N HIS A 241 0.94 -4.07 -14.83
CA HIS A 241 0.87 -3.37 -16.11
C HIS A 241 2.27 -2.95 -16.59
N GLY A 242 3.05 -2.29 -15.73
CA GLY A 242 4.41 -1.86 -16.05
C GLY A 242 5.34 -3.02 -16.41
N PHE A 243 5.26 -4.13 -15.67
CA PHE A 243 6.04 -5.34 -15.97
C PHE A 243 5.63 -5.97 -17.32
N LEU A 244 4.33 -6.16 -17.54
CA LEU A 244 3.78 -6.73 -18.77
C LEU A 244 4.08 -5.84 -19.99
N ALA A 245 4.06 -4.52 -19.83
CA ALA A 245 4.42 -3.57 -20.88
C ALA A 245 5.88 -3.76 -21.29
N ALA A 246 6.81 -3.70 -20.33
CA ALA A 246 8.23 -3.90 -20.61
C ALA A 246 8.52 -5.30 -21.22
N LEU A 247 7.89 -6.35 -20.69
CA LEU A 247 8.01 -7.70 -21.24
C LEU A 247 7.49 -7.76 -22.68
N THR A 248 6.32 -7.19 -22.94
CA THR A 248 5.71 -7.18 -24.29
C THR A 248 6.59 -6.41 -25.28
N MET A 249 7.20 -5.31 -24.87
CA MET A 249 8.16 -4.57 -25.69
C MET A 249 9.38 -5.43 -26.04
N GLN A 250 9.97 -6.12 -25.06
CA GLN A 250 11.10 -7.06 -25.30
C GLN A 250 10.70 -8.17 -26.28
N LYS A 251 9.54 -8.82 -26.03
CA LYS A 251 9.02 -9.88 -26.92
C LYS A 251 8.75 -9.38 -28.33
N GLY A 252 8.29 -8.13 -28.47
CA GLY A 252 8.09 -7.48 -29.77
C GLY A 252 9.40 -7.27 -30.52
N LEU A 253 10.45 -6.80 -29.83
CA LEU A 253 11.79 -6.65 -30.41
C LEU A 253 12.39 -7.99 -30.84
N ASP A 254 12.26 -9.01 -30.01
CA ASP A 254 12.78 -10.36 -30.27
C ASP A 254 12.00 -11.10 -31.37
N GLY A 255 10.81 -10.60 -31.75
CA GLY A 255 9.88 -11.34 -32.62
C GLY A 255 9.39 -12.64 -31.97
N ALA A 256 9.25 -12.65 -30.65
CA ALA A 256 9.00 -13.85 -29.87
C ALA A 256 7.60 -14.43 -30.14
N PRO A 257 7.46 -15.77 -30.21
CA PRO A 257 6.20 -16.42 -30.58
C PRO A 257 5.06 -16.23 -29.56
N ASP A 258 5.39 -15.83 -28.35
CA ASP A 258 4.47 -15.53 -27.24
C ASP A 258 4.07 -14.04 -27.18
N PHE A 259 4.58 -13.18 -28.08
CA PHE A 259 4.27 -11.74 -28.10
C PHE A 259 2.77 -11.44 -28.03
N ALA A 260 1.96 -12.13 -28.84
CA ALA A 260 0.51 -11.91 -28.87
C ALA A 260 -0.17 -12.26 -27.54
N ALA A 261 0.30 -13.29 -26.84
CA ALA A 261 -0.24 -13.66 -25.53
C ALA A 261 0.20 -12.67 -24.44
N ALA A 262 1.43 -12.17 -24.50
CA ALA A 262 1.91 -11.11 -23.61
C ALA A 262 1.09 -9.81 -23.78
N ALA A 263 0.87 -9.39 -25.03
CA ALA A 263 0.06 -8.23 -25.35
C ALA A 263 -1.40 -8.40 -24.90
N ALA A 264 -1.98 -9.60 -25.06
CA ALA A 264 -3.32 -9.90 -24.56
C ALA A 264 -3.42 -9.85 -23.03
N ALA A 265 -2.38 -10.32 -22.32
CA ALA A 265 -2.31 -10.22 -20.86
C ALA A 265 -2.22 -8.76 -20.38
N LEU A 266 -1.44 -7.92 -21.07
CA LEU A 266 -1.36 -6.48 -20.82
C LEU A 266 -2.72 -5.78 -21.06
N ASP A 267 -3.41 -6.17 -22.14
CA ASP A 267 -4.74 -5.64 -22.47
C ASP A 267 -5.80 -6.05 -21.44
N GLN A 268 -5.76 -7.30 -20.97
CA GLN A 268 -6.64 -7.79 -19.91
C GLN A 268 -6.38 -7.09 -18.58
N ASN A 269 -5.12 -6.87 -18.21
CA ASN A 269 -4.79 -6.08 -17.02
C ASN A 269 -5.35 -4.65 -17.12
N SER A 270 -5.32 -4.04 -18.32
CA SER A 270 -5.92 -2.72 -18.56
C SER A 270 -7.44 -2.71 -18.35
N ASP A 271 -8.13 -3.81 -18.69
CA ASP A 271 -9.56 -3.97 -18.45
C ASP A 271 -9.85 -4.08 -16.94
N GLU A 272 -9.05 -4.85 -16.22
CA GLU A 272 -9.17 -4.99 -14.76
C GLU A 272 -8.87 -3.68 -14.01
N LEU A 273 -7.91 -2.89 -14.48
CA LEU A 273 -7.64 -1.56 -13.93
C LEU A 273 -8.81 -0.61 -14.18
N SER A 274 -9.38 -0.64 -15.38
CA SER A 274 -10.61 0.09 -15.71
C SER A 274 -11.77 -0.31 -14.80
N ASP A 275 -11.97 -1.61 -14.57
CA ASP A 275 -13.02 -2.12 -13.68
C ASP A 275 -12.79 -1.68 -12.23
N ALA A 276 -11.53 -1.67 -11.77
CA ALA A 276 -11.17 -1.18 -10.45
C ALA A 276 -11.52 0.31 -10.28
N ILE A 277 -11.19 1.16 -11.25
CA ILE A 277 -11.57 2.58 -11.26
C ILE A 277 -13.10 2.76 -11.35
N GLY A 278 -13.75 2.00 -12.24
CA GLY A 278 -15.19 2.02 -12.44
C GLY A 278 -15.98 1.58 -11.21
N SER A 279 -15.43 0.70 -10.37
CA SER A 279 -16.03 0.31 -9.10
C SER A 279 -16.20 1.48 -8.12
N VAL A 280 -15.37 2.53 -8.26
CA VAL A 280 -15.41 3.71 -7.40
C VAL A 280 -16.16 4.88 -8.04
N TYR A 281 -15.88 5.17 -9.31
CA TYR A 281 -16.41 6.33 -10.03
C TYR A 281 -17.66 6.04 -10.89
N GLY A 282 -18.04 4.78 -11.03
CA GLY A 282 -19.13 4.35 -11.91
C GLY A 282 -18.64 3.80 -13.25
N LYS A 283 -19.48 3.00 -13.91
CA LYS A 283 -19.12 2.26 -15.11
C LYS A 283 -18.70 3.18 -16.25
N GLU A 284 -19.40 4.29 -16.46
CA GLU A 284 -19.12 5.26 -17.53
C GLU A 284 -17.73 5.89 -17.38
N ALA A 285 -17.32 6.18 -16.14
CA ALA A 285 -15.99 6.69 -15.84
C ALA A 285 -14.90 5.62 -16.09
N GLY A 286 -15.18 4.37 -15.73
CA GLY A 286 -14.32 3.23 -16.07
C GLY A 286 -14.15 3.08 -17.59
N ASP A 287 -15.24 3.11 -18.34
CA ASP A 287 -15.20 3.02 -19.81
C ASP A 287 -14.37 4.17 -20.44
N GLN A 288 -14.50 5.40 -19.93
CA GLN A 288 -13.69 6.54 -20.36
C GLN A 288 -12.21 6.38 -20.01
N PHE A 289 -11.93 5.95 -18.78
CA PHE A 289 -10.58 5.63 -18.31
C PHE A 289 -9.94 4.60 -19.24
N ARG A 290 -10.66 3.51 -19.57
CA ARG A 290 -10.18 2.44 -20.45
C ARG A 290 -9.76 2.95 -21.81
N VAL A 291 -10.58 3.79 -22.43
CA VAL A 291 -10.29 4.34 -23.77
C VAL A 291 -9.04 5.19 -23.76
N LEU A 292 -8.87 6.05 -22.75
CA LEU A 292 -7.68 6.88 -22.62
C LEU A 292 -6.45 6.04 -22.26
N TRP A 293 -6.57 5.17 -21.24
CA TRP A 293 -5.51 4.29 -20.77
C TRP A 293 -4.96 3.40 -21.89
N LYS A 294 -5.78 2.86 -22.79
CA LYS A 294 -5.25 1.99 -23.84
C LYS A 294 -4.44 2.71 -24.93
N LYS A 295 -4.48 4.05 -25.00
CA LYS A 295 -3.74 4.80 -26.03
C LYS A 295 -2.23 4.61 -25.92
N HIS A 296 -1.65 4.66 -24.73
CA HIS A 296 -0.18 4.60 -24.57
C HIS A 296 0.42 3.26 -25.02
N ILE A 297 -0.37 2.18 -24.96
CA ILE A 297 0.06 0.87 -25.46
C ILE A 297 0.40 0.97 -26.96
N GLY A 298 -0.39 1.72 -27.73
CA GLY A 298 -0.12 1.98 -29.15
C GLY A 298 1.20 2.71 -29.36
N PHE A 299 1.44 3.79 -28.61
CA PHE A 299 2.68 4.57 -28.73
C PHE A 299 3.92 3.74 -28.35
N PHE A 300 3.83 2.85 -27.36
CA PHE A 300 4.92 1.91 -27.08
C PHE A 300 5.13 0.89 -28.20
N VAL A 301 4.06 0.41 -28.87
CA VAL A 301 4.19 -0.45 -30.06
C VAL A 301 4.88 0.30 -31.21
N ASP A 302 4.55 1.57 -31.41
CA ASP A 302 5.19 2.42 -32.41
C ASP A 302 6.67 2.63 -32.08
N TYR A 303 7.00 2.89 -30.81
CA TYR A 303 8.39 3.00 -30.33
C TYR A 303 9.20 1.72 -30.59
N VAL A 304 8.66 0.54 -30.23
CA VAL A 304 9.30 -0.76 -30.47
C VAL A 304 9.49 -1.01 -31.96
N THR A 305 8.47 -0.70 -32.77
CA THR A 305 8.51 -0.86 -34.23
C THR A 305 9.57 0.03 -34.87
N ALA A 306 9.67 1.30 -34.43
CA ALA A 306 10.69 2.23 -34.88
C ALA A 306 12.09 1.76 -34.46
N ALA A 307 12.26 1.30 -33.22
CA ALA A 307 13.52 0.75 -32.72
C ALA A 307 13.99 -0.46 -33.55
N ALA A 308 13.10 -1.40 -33.85
CA ALA A 308 13.41 -2.57 -34.68
C ALA A 308 13.86 -2.19 -36.11
N LYS A 309 13.40 -1.04 -36.61
CA LYS A 309 13.77 -0.48 -37.92
C LYS A 309 14.99 0.45 -37.86
N MET A 310 15.57 0.68 -36.68
CA MET A 310 16.61 1.70 -36.44
C MET A 310 16.16 3.11 -36.86
N ASP A 311 14.87 3.41 -36.70
CA ASP A 311 14.27 4.70 -37.06
C ASP A 311 14.25 5.65 -35.86
N GLU A 312 15.29 6.48 -35.75
CA GLU A 312 15.41 7.47 -34.68
C GLU A 312 14.30 8.53 -34.68
N ALA A 313 13.81 8.90 -35.87
CA ALA A 313 12.74 9.90 -35.99
C ALA A 313 11.42 9.32 -35.46
N GLY A 314 11.09 8.09 -35.87
CA GLY A 314 9.92 7.38 -35.37
C GLY A 314 10.00 7.09 -33.87
N ARG A 315 11.18 6.77 -33.33
CA ARG A 315 11.37 6.62 -31.88
C ARG A 315 11.09 7.94 -31.15
N LYS A 316 11.60 9.05 -31.68
CA LYS A 316 11.35 10.37 -31.10
C LYS A 316 9.87 10.75 -31.16
N GLU A 317 9.21 10.50 -32.28
CA GLU A 317 7.78 10.78 -32.47
C GLU A 317 6.93 10.03 -31.42
N ALA A 318 7.15 8.73 -31.26
CA ALA A 318 6.43 7.93 -30.27
C ALA A 318 6.66 8.40 -28.82
N ILE A 319 7.86 8.89 -28.49
CA ILE A 319 8.14 9.47 -27.16
C ILE A 319 7.44 10.81 -26.99
N ASP A 320 7.44 11.68 -28.01
CA ASP A 320 6.74 12.96 -27.95
C ASP A 320 5.22 12.72 -27.76
N GLU A 321 4.64 11.71 -28.40
CA GLU A 321 3.25 11.27 -28.21
C GLU A 321 2.98 10.71 -26.80
N LEU A 322 3.91 9.93 -26.22
CA LEU A 322 3.82 9.43 -24.86
C LEU A 322 3.86 10.56 -23.83
N THR A 323 4.69 11.58 -24.03
CA THR A 323 4.77 12.76 -23.16
C THR A 323 3.48 13.60 -23.27
N GLU A 324 2.94 13.80 -24.48
CA GLU A 324 1.65 14.47 -24.65
C GLU A 324 0.52 13.69 -23.96
N TYR A 325 0.47 12.37 -24.18
CA TYR A 325 -0.46 11.46 -23.52
C TYR A 325 -0.39 11.57 -22.00
N ALA A 326 0.81 11.56 -21.40
CA ALA A 326 0.98 11.68 -19.96
C ALA A 326 0.34 12.98 -19.43
N GLY A 327 0.48 14.08 -20.17
CA GLY A 327 -0.15 15.36 -19.86
C GLY A 327 -1.68 15.34 -19.98
N GLU A 328 -2.23 14.73 -21.04
CA GLU A 328 -3.67 14.57 -21.24
C GLU A 328 -4.30 13.68 -20.17
N PHE A 329 -3.66 12.54 -19.89
CA PHE A 329 -4.16 11.56 -18.94
C PHE A 329 -4.08 12.08 -17.50
N ALA A 330 -3.00 12.78 -17.14
CA ALA A 330 -2.92 13.47 -15.86
C ALA A 330 -4.00 14.56 -15.72
N ALA A 331 -4.31 15.30 -16.79
CA ALA A 331 -5.40 16.29 -16.79
C ALA A 331 -6.77 15.63 -16.60
N PHE A 332 -7.00 14.49 -17.24
CA PHE A 332 -8.22 13.70 -17.06
C PHE A 332 -8.39 13.23 -15.61
N LEU A 333 -7.35 12.64 -15.02
CA LEU A 333 -7.40 12.16 -13.62
C LEU A 333 -7.57 13.32 -12.61
N ALA A 334 -6.84 14.43 -12.78
CA ALA A 334 -6.98 15.61 -11.94
C ALA A 334 -8.35 16.32 -12.12
N GLY A 335 -8.95 16.24 -13.31
CA GLY A 335 -10.31 16.70 -13.56
C GLY A 335 -11.37 15.87 -12.82
N ALA A 336 -11.13 14.56 -12.67
CA ALA A 336 -12.02 13.65 -11.93
C ALA A 336 -11.82 13.72 -10.41
N ASN A 337 -10.59 14.00 -9.95
CA ASN A 337 -10.24 14.03 -8.54
C ASN A 337 -9.47 15.32 -8.17
N PRO A 338 -10.08 16.24 -7.39
CA PRO A 338 -9.45 17.52 -7.04
C PRO A 338 -8.25 17.40 -6.09
N ASN A 339 -8.00 16.20 -5.54
CA ASN A 339 -6.84 15.94 -4.69
C ASN A 339 -5.59 15.49 -5.48
N LEU A 340 -5.69 15.39 -6.80
CA LEU A 340 -4.56 15.11 -7.69
C LEU A 340 -4.04 16.41 -8.32
N SER A 341 -2.72 16.57 -8.29
CA SER A 341 -2.03 17.62 -9.04
C SER A 341 -1.75 17.11 -10.46
N LYS A 342 -2.32 17.78 -11.47
CA LYS A 342 -2.04 17.48 -12.89
C LYS A 342 -0.54 17.47 -13.16
N ASP A 343 0.18 18.50 -12.74
CA ASP A 343 1.60 18.66 -13.08
C ASP A 343 2.47 17.62 -12.39
N SER A 344 2.15 17.29 -11.13
CA SER A 344 2.87 16.24 -10.38
C SER A 344 2.64 14.87 -11.03
N LEU A 345 1.39 14.57 -11.38
CA LEU A 345 1.02 13.29 -11.97
C LEU A 345 1.59 13.14 -13.40
N ALA A 346 1.56 14.19 -14.22
CA ALA A 346 2.17 14.17 -15.55
C ALA A 346 3.67 13.88 -15.46
N LYS A 347 4.38 14.53 -14.52
CA LYS A 347 5.81 14.29 -14.28
C LYS A 347 6.09 12.88 -13.78
N GLU A 348 5.23 12.34 -12.92
CA GLU A 348 5.36 10.98 -12.42
C GLU A 348 5.18 9.96 -13.54
N LEU A 349 4.18 10.12 -14.39
CA LEU A 349 3.96 9.26 -15.55
C LEU A 349 5.12 9.37 -16.57
N ASP A 350 5.63 10.57 -16.83
CA ASP A 350 6.79 10.79 -17.72
C ASP A 350 8.05 10.09 -17.18
N ASN A 351 8.31 10.18 -15.87
CA ASN A 351 9.39 9.42 -15.24
C ASN A 351 9.21 7.90 -15.38
N HIS A 352 7.98 7.39 -15.26
CA HIS A 352 7.69 5.96 -15.47
C HIS A 352 7.95 5.53 -16.91
N VAL A 353 7.47 6.30 -17.89
CA VAL A 353 7.75 6.08 -19.31
C VAL A 353 9.26 6.05 -19.54
N GLY A 354 10.02 6.99 -18.94
CA GLY A 354 11.48 7.01 -19.01
C GLY A 354 12.15 5.75 -18.44
N HIS A 355 11.63 5.16 -17.35
CA HIS A 355 12.15 3.90 -16.83
C HIS A 355 11.88 2.71 -17.76
N LEU A 356 10.67 2.64 -18.35
CA LEU A 356 10.32 1.62 -19.35
C LEU A 356 11.17 1.75 -20.61
N GLN A 357 11.32 2.97 -21.12
CA GLN A 357 12.18 3.27 -22.26
C GLN A 357 13.61 2.82 -21.99
N LYS A 358 14.19 3.19 -20.84
CA LYS A 358 15.54 2.78 -20.46
C LYS A 358 15.68 1.26 -20.35
N ALA A 359 14.68 0.58 -19.79
CA ALA A 359 14.68 -0.88 -19.71
C ALA A 359 14.73 -1.51 -21.11
N PHE A 360 13.91 -1.01 -22.04
CA PHE A 360 13.88 -1.49 -23.42
C PHE A 360 15.15 -1.15 -24.20
N ASP A 361 15.64 0.08 -24.16
CA ASP A 361 16.82 0.51 -24.90
C ASP A 361 18.08 -0.23 -24.41
N SER A 362 18.20 -0.44 -23.09
CA SER A 362 19.29 -1.24 -22.51
C SER A 362 19.19 -2.70 -22.97
N TYR A 363 17.98 -3.24 -23.05
CA TYR A 363 17.73 -4.59 -23.55
C TYR A 363 18.15 -4.73 -25.02
N ALA A 364 17.72 -3.80 -25.87
CA ALA A 364 18.06 -3.76 -27.29
C ALA A 364 19.58 -3.61 -27.51
N ALA A 365 20.25 -2.85 -26.64
CA ALA A 365 21.70 -2.71 -26.61
C ALA A 365 22.43 -3.92 -26.00
N LYS A 366 21.71 -4.94 -25.51
CA LYS A 366 22.22 -6.12 -24.80
C LYS A 366 22.94 -5.81 -23.49
N ASP A 367 22.70 -4.63 -22.91
CA ASP A 367 23.04 -4.31 -21.53
C ASP A 367 21.93 -4.83 -20.61
N TYR A 368 21.89 -6.16 -20.45
CA TYR A 368 20.82 -6.84 -19.74
C TYR A 368 20.78 -6.47 -18.25
N ALA A 369 21.93 -6.28 -17.60
CA ALA A 369 21.99 -5.82 -16.22
C ALA A 369 21.26 -4.47 -16.02
N SER A 370 21.52 -3.48 -16.88
CA SER A 370 20.81 -2.20 -16.85
C SER A 370 19.34 -2.35 -17.24
N ALA A 371 19.01 -3.24 -18.18
CA ALA A 371 17.64 -3.53 -18.59
C ALA A 371 16.80 -4.03 -17.42
N TYR A 372 17.27 -5.06 -16.71
CA TYR A 372 16.56 -5.61 -15.55
C TYR A 372 16.54 -4.62 -14.38
N SER A 373 17.63 -3.89 -14.11
CA SER A 373 17.59 -2.85 -13.08
C SER A 373 16.53 -1.78 -13.37
N SER A 374 16.37 -1.38 -14.63
CA SER A 374 15.39 -0.38 -15.04
C SER A 374 13.97 -0.94 -15.06
N LEU A 375 13.78 -2.22 -15.46
CA LEU A 375 12.52 -2.94 -15.36
C LEU A 375 12.01 -2.97 -13.90
N ARG A 376 12.87 -3.37 -12.97
CA ARG A 376 12.54 -3.40 -11.54
C ARG A 376 12.21 -2.01 -10.99
N THR A 377 12.92 -0.98 -11.48
CA THR A 377 12.61 0.42 -11.14
C THR A 377 11.23 0.83 -11.68
N ALA A 378 10.91 0.50 -12.93
CA ALA A 378 9.60 0.80 -13.53
C ALA A 378 8.46 0.08 -12.78
N TYR A 379 8.65 -1.20 -12.43
CA TYR A 379 7.72 -1.98 -11.61
C TYR A 379 7.48 -1.33 -10.24
N SER A 380 8.56 -1.00 -9.51
CA SER A 380 8.44 -0.35 -8.20
C SER A 380 7.84 1.06 -8.28
N HIS A 381 8.07 1.80 -9.37
CA HIS A 381 7.54 3.15 -9.52
C HIS A 381 6.00 3.17 -9.52
N MET A 382 5.37 2.14 -10.07
CA MET A 382 3.91 2.04 -10.14
C MET A 382 3.22 1.93 -8.77
N TYR A 383 3.93 1.49 -7.72
CA TYR A 383 3.42 1.58 -6.35
C TYR A 383 3.33 3.05 -5.87
N MET A 384 4.26 3.93 -6.26
CA MET A 384 4.15 5.36 -5.91
C MET A 384 2.94 6.02 -6.58
N THR A 385 2.62 5.59 -7.80
CA THR A 385 1.45 6.07 -8.53
C THR A 385 0.16 5.52 -7.94
N GLY A 386 0.15 4.24 -7.56
CA GLY A 386 -0.99 3.63 -6.89
C GLY A 386 -1.24 4.23 -5.51
N ASP A 387 -0.20 4.57 -4.73
CA ASP A 387 -0.29 5.33 -3.49
C ASP A 387 -0.96 6.68 -3.70
N SER A 388 -0.49 7.46 -4.67
CA SER A 388 -1.02 8.79 -4.98
C SER A 388 -2.48 8.73 -5.45
N LEU A 389 -2.80 7.79 -6.34
CA LEU A 389 -4.14 7.63 -6.89
C LEU A 389 -5.13 7.12 -5.83
N SER A 390 -4.78 6.05 -5.11
CA SER A 390 -5.63 5.48 -4.06
C SER A 390 -5.83 6.47 -2.91
N GLY A 391 -4.79 7.20 -2.50
CA GLY A 391 -4.87 8.25 -1.49
C GLY A 391 -5.81 9.37 -1.88
N ALA A 392 -5.72 9.85 -3.13
CA ALA A 392 -6.64 10.86 -3.65
C ALA A 392 -8.08 10.34 -3.72
N ILE A 393 -8.29 9.09 -4.14
CA ILE A 393 -9.61 8.45 -4.22
C ILE A 393 -10.24 8.34 -2.84
N VAL A 394 -9.50 7.84 -1.85
CA VAL A 394 -9.97 7.72 -0.45
C VAL A 394 -10.22 9.09 0.16
N THR A 395 -9.44 10.11 -0.21
CA THR A 395 -9.70 11.49 0.23
C THR A 395 -11.02 12.01 -0.36
N GLN A 396 -11.27 11.78 -1.65
CA GLN A 396 -12.49 12.24 -2.33
C GLN A 396 -13.75 11.50 -1.86
N PHE A 397 -13.68 10.18 -1.64
CA PHE A 397 -14.82 9.34 -1.27
C PHE A 397 -14.67 8.72 0.12
N ASN A 398 -14.21 9.50 1.09
CA ASN A 398 -13.83 9.02 2.41
C ASN A 398 -14.86 8.07 3.04
N GLU A 399 -16.14 8.45 3.00
CA GLU A 399 -17.27 7.65 3.50
C GLU A 399 -17.38 6.23 2.93
N LYS A 400 -17.00 6.02 1.66
CA LYS A 400 -17.07 4.69 1.03
C LYS A 400 -16.08 3.70 1.65
N PHE A 401 -15.02 4.20 2.28
CA PHE A 401 -13.90 3.40 2.80
C PHE A 401 -13.91 3.24 4.31
N HIS A 402 -14.90 3.79 5.02
CA HIS A 402 -15.11 3.47 6.44
C HIS A 402 -15.65 2.04 6.61
N ASP A 403 -15.22 1.37 7.68
CA ASP A 403 -15.71 0.04 8.03
C ASP A 403 -17.17 0.11 8.49
N ALA A 404 -17.97 -0.90 8.15
CA ALA A 404 -19.37 -1.00 8.58
C ALA A 404 -19.43 -1.23 10.10
N GLY A 405 -19.45 -0.15 10.87
CA GLY A 405 -19.30 -0.16 12.33
C GLY A 405 -18.64 1.11 12.88
N MET A 406 -17.91 1.85 12.05
CA MET A 406 -17.63 3.28 12.29
C MET A 406 -18.83 4.05 11.73
N ALA A 407 -19.84 4.28 12.57
CA ALA A 407 -21.05 4.98 12.17
C ALA A 407 -20.71 6.37 11.60
N ALA A 408 -21.52 6.79 10.63
CA ALA A 408 -21.59 8.16 10.14
C ALA A 408 -21.43 9.15 11.30
N SER A 409 -20.47 10.08 11.19
CA SER A 409 -20.24 11.22 12.11
C SER A 409 -20.85 11.07 13.51
N PRO A 410 -20.10 10.63 14.53
CA PRO A 410 -20.66 10.26 15.84
C PRO A 410 -21.52 11.39 16.43
N LYS A 411 -22.74 11.05 16.85
CA LYS A 411 -23.61 11.98 17.58
C LYS A 411 -23.29 11.87 19.06
N VAL A 412 -22.75 12.95 19.63
CA VAL A 412 -22.42 13.00 21.06
C VAL A 412 -23.43 13.87 21.78
N TRP A 413 -24.08 13.34 22.81
CA TRP A 413 -24.98 14.09 23.69
C TRP A 413 -24.46 14.08 25.12
N MET A 414 -24.52 15.24 25.79
CA MET A 414 -24.18 15.37 27.20
C MET A 414 -24.99 16.50 27.84
N LYS A 415 -25.01 16.54 29.18
CA LYS A 415 -25.70 17.58 29.94
C LYS A 415 -24.75 18.30 30.89
N ILE A 416 -24.89 19.63 30.99
CA ILE A 416 -24.15 20.42 31.99
C ILE A 416 -24.51 19.92 33.39
N GLY A 417 -23.48 19.60 34.18
CA GLY A 417 -23.63 19.01 35.51
C GLY A 417 -24.07 17.55 35.53
N GLY A 418 -24.30 16.93 34.37
CA GLY A 418 -24.65 15.52 34.24
C GLY A 418 -23.41 14.63 34.07
N SER A 419 -23.50 13.39 34.56
CA SER A 419 -22.47 12.36 34.41
C SER A 419 -22.73 11.44 33.21
N GLU A 420 -23.77 11.65 32.42
CA GLU A 420 -24.09 10.80 31.28
C GLU A 420 -23.58 11.44 29.98
N LEU A 421 -22.84 10.63 29.21
CA LEU A 421 -22.44 10.89 27.84
C LEU A 421 -23.09 9.85 26.95
N MET A 422 -23.90 10.26 25.99
CA MET A 422 -24.41 9.36 24.96
C MET A 422 -23.58 9.53 23.69
N ILE A 423 -23.13 8.42 23.13
CA ILE A 423 -22.41 8.33 21.86
C ILE A 423 -23.26 7.43 20.98
N ASP A 424 -23.93 8.04 20.00
CA ASP A 424 -25.01 7.42 19.25
C ASP A 424 -26.06 6.82 20.21
N ASP A 425 -26.21 5.48 20.21
CA ASP A 425 -27.16 4.75 21.06
C ASP A 425 -26.52 4.18 22.35
N LYS A 426 -25.22 4.45 22.61
CA LYS A 426 -24.50 3.93 23.78
C LYS A 426 -24.32 5.01 24.84
N THR A 427 -24.63 4.68 26.10
CA THR A 427 -24.40 5.57 27.25
C THR A 427 -23.11 5.20 27.99
N VAL A 428 -22.27 6.21 28.23
CA VAL A 428 -21.05 6.16 29.04
C VAL A 428 -21.25 7.04 30.26
N VAL A 429 -20.85 6.55 31.44
CA VAL A 429 -20.85 7.35 32.67
C VAL A 429 -19.50 8.03 32.82
N MET A 430 -19.53 9.36 32.83
CA MET A 430 -18.39 10.21 33.11
C MET A 430 -18.21 10.39 34.62
N ASP A 431 -16.96 10.28 35.08
CA ASP A 431 -16.58 10.54 36.46
C ASP A 431 -16.39 12.03 36.77
N THR A 432 -16.50 12.89 35.76
CA THR A 432 -16.52 14.34 35.88
C THR A 432 -17.54 14.91 34.90
N ALA A 433 -18.32 15.90 35.34
CA ALA A 433 -19.39 16.47 34.53
C ALA A 433 -18.91 17.69 33.72
N PRO A 434 -19.42 17.89 32.48
CA PRO A 434 -19.32 19.15 31.78
C PRO A 434 -19.86 20.30 32.65
N TYR A 435 -19.22 21.45 32.59
CA TYR A 435 -19.58 22.58 33.44
C TYR A 435 -19.36 23.91 32.75
N MET A 436 -19.97 24.97 33.27
CA MET A 436 -19.70 26.32 32.82
C MET A 436 -18.77 27.03 33.81
N SER A 437 -17.81 27.77 33.28
CA SER A 437 -16.98 28.70 34.03
C SER A 437 -16.98 30.05 33.33
N GLY A 438 -17.60 31.06 33.96
CA GLY A 438 -17.87 32.33 33.30
C GLY A 438 -18.75 32.14 32.06
N THR A 439 -18.26 32.58 30.91
CA THR A 439 -18.93 32.45 29.60
C THR A 439 -18.52 31.21 28.82
N HIS A 440 -17.70 30.33 29.40
CA HIS A 440 -17.14 29.17 28.70
C HIS A 440 -17.72 27.87 29.24
N THR A 441 -18.14 27.00 28.33
CA THR A 441 -18.48 25.62 28.63
C THR A 441 -17.21 24.77 28.54
N TYR A 442 -16.97 23.96 29.57
CA TYR A 442 -15.86 23.03 29.68
C TYR A 442 -16.37 21.60 29.64
N ILE A 443 -15.67 20.76 28.87
CA ILE A 443 -16.03 19.36 28.65
C ILE A 443 -14.84 18.46 28.98
N PRO A 444 -15.07 17.25 29.54
CA PRO A 444 -14.03 16.28 29.80
C PRO A 444 -13.39 15.78 28.49
N LEU A 445 -12.12 16.12 28.25
CA LEU A 445 -11.43 15.84 26.98
C LEU A 445 -11.37 14.35 26.67
N ARG A 446 -11.05 13.53 27.68
CA ARG A 446 -10.87 12.08 27.51
C ARG A 446 -12.10 11.42 26.92
N TYR A 447 -13.26 11.70 27.49
CA TYR A 447 -14.50 11.06 27.10
C TYR A 447 -14.92 11.43 25.68
N LEU A 448 -14.70 12.68 25.27
CA LEU A 448 -14.93 13.08 23.88
C LEU A 448 -13.92 12.46 22.92
N ALA A 449 -12.64 12.43 23.29
CA ALA A 449 -11.59 11.84 22.48
C ALA A 449 -11.81 10.33 22.26
N GLU A 450 -12.10 9.59 23.34
CA GLU A 450 -12.43 8.16 23.26
C GLU A 450 -13.72 7.92 22.47
N ALA A 451 -14.71 8.82 22.56
CA ALA A 451 -15.94 8.74 21.77
C ALA A 451 -15.71 8.83 20.26
N ILE A 452 -14.63 9.48 19.82
CA ILE A 452 -14.25 9.61 18.42
C ILE A 452 -13.13 8.64 18.02
N GLY A 453 -12.89 7.61 18.85
CA GLY A 453 -11.89 6.57 18.60
C GLY A 453 -10.45 7.00 18.84
N ALA A 454 -10.20 8.12 19.54
CA ALA A 454 -8.87 8.61 19.84
C ALA A 454 -8.31 8.01 21.13
N GLU A 455 -7.01 7.70 21.13
CA GLU A 455 -6.27 7.30 22.33
C GLU A 455 -5.83 8.53 23.12
N VAL A 456 -5.91 8.46 24.46
CA VAL A 456 -5.56 9.59 25.35
C VAL A 456 -4.50 9.18 26.37
N LYS A 457 -3.30 9.76 26.23
CA LYS A 457 -2.17 9.59 27.16
C LYS A 457 -1.97 10.81 28.04
N TRP A 458 -1.68 10.59 29.32
CA TRP A 458 -1.29 11.62 30.28
C TRP A 458 0.18 11.47 30.63
N GLU A 459 0.93 12.56 30.51
CA GLU A 459 2.33 12.64 30.91
C GLU A 459 2.45 13.51 32.16
N GLU A 460 2.63 12.85 33.31
CA GLU A 460 2.60 13.51 34.61
C GLU A 460 3.72 14.54 34.78
N ALA A 461 4.95 14.19 34.39
CA ALA A 461 6.11 15.06 34.53
C ALA A 461 5.98 16.37 33.75
N ALA A 462 5.27 16.33 32.62
CA ALA A 462 5.06 17.49 31.75
C ALA A 462 3.71 18.20 31.99
N ARG A 463 2.82 17.60 32.80
CA ARG A 463 1.41 18.01 32.95
C ARG A 463 0.70 18.15 31.59
N THR A 464 0.93 17.19 30.70
CA THR A 464 0.40 17.21 29.33
C THR A 464 -0.50 16.04 29.01
N ILE A 465 -1.49 16.30 28.16
CA ILE A 465 -2.38 15.28 27.59
C ILE A 465 -2.05 15.17 26.11
N ARG A 466 -1.84 13.95 25.62
CA ARG A 466 -1.75 13.65 24.18
C ARG A 466 -2.98 12.88 23.74
N VAL A 467 -3.66 13.38 22.73
CA VAL A 467 -4.79 12.73 22.06
C VAL A 467 -4.33 12.29 20.67
N MET A 468 -4.45 11.01 20.35
CA MET A 468 -3.93 10.43 19.10
C MET A 468 -5.06 9.74 18.34
N THR A 469 -5.24 10.09 17.06
CA THR A 469 -6.26 9.49 16.20
C THR A 469 -5.88 9.64 14.73
N GLY A 470 -6.07 8.59 13.93
CA GLY A 470 -5.85 8.63 12.47
C GLY A 470 -4.47 9.15 12.06
N GLY A 471 -3.41 8.81 12.82
CA GLY A 471 -2.04 9.29 12.58
C GLY A 471 -1.75 10.72 13.08
N ASN A 472 -2.75 11.46 13.57
CA ASN A 472 -2.58 12.79 14.13
C ASN A 472 -2.34 12.73 15.64
N THR A 473 -1.56 13.68 16.17
CA THR A 473 -1.34 13.86 17.61
C THR A 473 -1.67 15.29 18.02
N ALA A 474 -2.61 15.45 18.94
CA ALA A 474 -2.92 16.71 19.61
C ALA A 474 -2.36 16.72 21.04
N THR A 475 -1.54 17.71 21.39
CA THR A 475 -0.95 17.86 22.72
C THR A 475 -1.54 19.07 23.43
N PHE A 476 -2.02 18.86 24.66
CA PHE A 476 -2.63 19.88 25.51
C PHE A 476 -1.83 20.04 26.80
N TRP A 477 -1.67 21.28 27.24
CA TRP A 477 -1.02 21.61 28.51
C TRP A 477 -2.04 22.22 29.47
N ILE A 478 -2.06 21.75 30.71
CA ILE A 478 -2.88 22.37 31.76
C ILE A 478 -2.46 23.84 31.94
N ASP A 479 -3.45 24.71 32.17
CA ASP A 479 -3.30 26.16 32.36
C ASP A 479 -2.82 26.93 31.11
N LYS A 480 -2.82 26.29 29.93
CA LYS A 480 -2.52 26.94 28.63
C LYS A 480 -3.75 27.07 27.77
N ASP A 481 -3.84 28.17 27.04
CA ASP A 481 -4.91 28.53 26.10
C ASP A 481 -4.56 28.19 24.63
N TYR A 482 -3.60 27.30 24.44
CA TYR A 482 -3.22 26.70 23.16
C TYR A 482 -2.97 25.19 23.30
N MET A 483 -2.96 24.50 22.16
CA MET A 483 -2.58 23.10 21.99
C MET A 483 -1.65 22.95 20.78
N GLU A 484 -1.00 21.81 20.58
CA GLU A 484 -0.22 21.52 19.37
C GLU A 484 -0.90 20.39 18.60
N LEU A 485 -1.16 20.58 17.31
CA LEU A 485 -1.63 19.54 16.40
C LEU A 485 -0.51 19.16 15.45
N ASN A 486 -0.02 17.92 15.53
CA ASN A 486 1.11 17.43 14.74
C ASN A 486 2.36 18.31 14.86
N GLY A 487 2.59 18.88 16.04
CA GLY A 487 3.69 19.80 16.32
C GLY A 487 3.40 21.28 16.01
N GLU A 488 2.25 21.60 15.42
CA GLU A 488 1.88 22.96 15.08
C GLU A 488 0.94 23.59 16.12
N PRO A 489 1.27 24.75 16.71
CA PRO A 489 0.46 25.38 17.75
C PRO A 489 -0.88 25.91 17.22
N GLN A 490 -1.95 25.62 17.95
CA GLN A 490 -3.33 26.04 17.68
C GLN A 490 -3.92 26.69 18.92
N ALA A 491 -4.53 27.87 18.76
CA ALA A 491 -5.22 28.54 19.85
C ALA A 491 -6.53 27.78 20.18
N ILE A 492 -6.82 27.60 21.47
CA ILE A 492 -8.05 26.92 21.92
C ILE A 492 -9.04 27.88 22.62
N GLY A 493 -8.70 29.17 22.65
CA GLY A 493 -9.57 30.28 23.08
C GLY A 493 -9.74 30.44 24.60
N SER A 494 -9.45 29.41 25.39
CA SER A 494 -9.42 29.49 26.86
C SER A 494 -8.52 28.41 27.47
N PRO A 495 -7.97 28.62 28.68
CA PRO A 495 -7.04 27.67 29.28
C PRO A 495 -7.62 26.26 29.45
N VAL A 496 -6.83 25.22 29.20
CA VAL A 496 -7.16 23.85 29.59
C VAL A 496 -7.18 23.77 31.11
N MET A 497 -8.28 23.28 31.67
CA MET A 497 -8.48 23.22 33.12
C MET A 497 -8.34 21.78 33.62
N MET A 498 -7.94 21.63 34.88
CA MET A 498 -8.04 20.36 35.59
C MET A 498 -9.17 20.44 36.62
N LYS A 499 -10.12 19.50 36.55
CA LYS A 499 -11.25 19.39 37.48
C LYS A 499 -11.48 17.93 37.79
N ASP A 500 -11.63 17.60 39.08
CA ASP A 500 -11.85 16.22 39.55
C ASP A 500 -10.81 15.21 39.02
N GLY A 501 -9.55 15.64 38.87
CA GLY A 501 -8.48 14.79 38.31
C GLY A 501 -8.61 14.51 36.80
N ARG A 502 -9.42 15.30 36.10
CA ARG A 502 -9.69 15.16 34.66
C ARG A 502 -9.42 16.45 33.93
N THR A 503 -8.92 16.31 32.71
CA THR A 503 -8.65 17.42 31.81
C THR A 503 -9.93 17.91 31.16
N GLN A 504 -10.14 19.22 31.23
CA GLN A 504 -11.31 19.92 30.76
C GLN A 504 -10.88 20.91 29.68
N VAL A 505 -11.52 20.83 28.52
CA VAL A 505 -11.25 21.73 27.40
C VAL A 505 -12.47 22.60 27.10
N PRO A 506 -12.27 23.83 26.59
CA PRO A 506 -13.38 24.67 26.15
C PRO A 506 -14.17 24.00 25.02
N LEU A 507 -15.49 23.96 25.11
CA LEU A 507 -16.35 23.36 24.07
C LEU A 507 -16.14 24.04 22.71
N ARG A 508 -15.99 25.36 22.70
CA ARG A 508 -15.80 26.18 21.49
C ARG A 508 -14.63 25.71 20.62
N PHE A 509 -13.57 25.17 21.23
CA PHE A 509 -12.45 24.59 20.52
C PHE A 509 -12.89 23.40 19.64
N ILE A 510 -13.74 22.51 20.16
CA ILE A 510 -14.25 21.35 19.42
C ILE A 510 -15.08 21.81 18.22
N THR A 511 -15.83 22.90 18.36
CA THR A 511 -16.73 23.40 17.32
C THR A 511 -15.98 24.10 16.19
N GLU A 512 -15.05 24.99 16.55
CA GLU A 512 -14.34 25.84 15.59
C GLU A 512 -13.17 25.11 14.94
N LEU A 513 -12.43 24.32 15.72
CA LEU A 513 -11.25 23.64 15.21
C LEU A 513 -11.60 22.32 14.53
N LEU A 514 -12.49 21.50 15.12
CA LEU A 514 -12.78 20.17 14.57
C LEU A 514 -13.98 20.17 13.59
N GLY A 515 -14.64 21.32 13.41
CA GLY A 515 -15.77 21.48 12.49
C GLY A 515 -17.04 20.77 12.95
N TRP A 516 -17.26 20.66 14.26
CA TRP A 516 -18.47 20.06 14.82
C TRP A 516 -19.54 21.13 15.03
N ASP A 517 -20.76 20.81 14.57
CA ASP A 517 -21.97 21.55 14.89
C ASP A 517 -22.40 21.30 16.32
N VAL A 518 -22.84 22.36 16.98
CA VAL A 518 -23.33 22.30 18.36
C VAL A 518 -24.75 22.79 18.42
N LYS A 519 -25.61 21.90 18.90
CA LYS A 519 -26.97 22.24 19.27
C LYS A 519 -27.08 22.27 20.79
N TRP A 520 -27.37 23.46 21.29
CA TRP A 520 -27.70 23.67 22.69
C TRP A 520 -29.20 23.52 22.91
N ASN A 521 -29.59 22.84 23.99
CA ASN A 521 -30.96 22.82 24.48
C ASN A 521 -31.05 23.59 25.80
N GLU A 522 -31.65 24.78 25.75
CA GLU A 522 -31.78 25.67 26.92
C GLU A 522 -32.70 25.11 28.00
N SER A 523 -33.67 24.25 27.63
CA SER A 523 -34.67 23.74 28.57
C SER A 523 -34.13 22.70 29.54
N ASP A 524 -33.11 21.94 29.14
CA ASP A 524 -32.52 20.88 29.95
C ASP A 524 -30.99 21.00 30.11
N TRP A 525 -30.40 22.08 29.59
CA TRP A 525 -28.95 22.34 29.60
C TRP A 525 -28.12 21.24 28.94
N SER A 526 -28.68 20.59 27.91
CA SER A 526 -27.96 19.59 27.13
C SER A 526 -27.29 20.15 25.88
N ILE A 527 -26.23 19.46 25.48
CA ILE A 527 -25.37 19.73 24.34
C ILE A 527 -25.45 18.52 23.44
N THR A 528 -25.81 18.74 22.18
CA THR A 528 -25.64 17.74 21.13
C THR A 528 -24.55 18.23 20.19
N LEU A 529 -23.50 17.43 20.05
CA LEU A 529 -22.44 17.62 19.07
C LEU A 529 -22.73 16.69 17.88
N THR A 530 -22.73 17.25 16.69
CA THR A 530 -22.85 16.53 15.42
C THR A 530 -21.78 17.04 14.48
N LYS A 531 -21.39 16.28 13.49
CA LYS A 531 -20.49 16.77 12.43
C LYS A 531 -21.26 16.79 11.11
N ALA A 532 -21.54 17.97 10.57
CA ALA A 532 -22.13 18.06 9.24
C ALA A 532 -21.14 17.55 8.18
N MET A 533 -21.66 16.73 7.27
CA MET A 533 -21.04 16.40 6.01
C MET A 533 -20.86 17.70 5.21
N SER A 534 -19.65 18.01 4.76
CA SER A 534 -19.48 18.99 3.68
C SER A 534 -20.10 18.39 2.42
N MET A 535 -21.39 18.64 2.22
CA MET A 535 -22.01 18.50 0.92
C MET A 535 -21.44 19.63 0.06
N THR A 536 -20.35 19.37 -0.66
CA THR A 536 -20.00 20.21 -1.81
C THR A 536 -21.14 20.08 -2.80
N SER A 537 -22.05 21.06 -2.75
CA SER A 537 -23.08 21.25 -3.75
C SER A 537 -22.40 21.43 -5.10
N SER A 538 -22.68 20.50 -6.01
CA SER A 538 -22.42 20.70 -7.43
C SER A 538 -23.12 22.00 -7.87
N PRO A 539 -22.46 22.92 -8.58
CA PRO A 539 -23.15 24.10 -9.08
C PRO A 539 -24.19 23.64 -10.09
N ALA A 540 -25.47 23.80 -9.74
CA ALA A 540 -26.57 23.65 -10.65
C ALA A 540 -26.35 24.60 -11.84
N HIS A 541 -26.05 24.02 -13.00
CA HIS A 541 -26.13 24.75 -14.27
C HIS A 541 -27.59 25.13 -14.48
N SER A 542 -27.85 26.43 -14.43
CA SER A 542 -29.08 27.03 -14.91
C SER A 542 -28.84 27.60 -16.29
N HIS A 543 -29.65 27.08 -17.22
CA HIS A 543 -30.00 27.55 -18.57
C HIS A 543 -28.96 27.52 -19.69
#